data_AF-A0A959FW69-F1
#
_entry.id   AF-A0A959FW69-F1
#
_cell.length_a   1.000
_cell.length_b   1.000
_cell.length_c   1.000
_cell.angle_alpha   90.00
_cell.angle_beta   90.00
_cell.angle_gamma   90.00
#
_symmetry.space_group_name_H-M   'P 1'
#
loop_
_entity.id
_entity.type
_entity.pdbx_description
1 polymer ?
#
loop_
_entity_poly.entity_id
_entity_poly.type
_entity_poly.pdbx_seq_one_letter_code
_entity_poly.pdbx_strand_id
1 'polypeptide(L)'
;MSDKIKYRLLESELAPYKKALGEAADTVIDQDVSEYPIFVVHQQQVDIGIPIIDREKVKGNWSVNVSTLEEFVTKQIIEEEKVEEF
;
A
#
# COMPACT_ATOMS: atom_id res chain seq x y z
N MET A 1 6.98 24.92 -10.55
CA MET A 1 5.50 24.91 -10.41
C MET A 1 4.86 23.55 -10.76
N SER A 2 5.62 22.48 -11.05
CA SER A 2 5.04 21.21 -11.56
C SER A 2 4.66 20.17 -10.50
N ASP A 3 5.36 20.09 -9.37
CA ASP A 3 5.22 18.93 -8.47
C ASP A 3 3.94 18.96 -7.62
N LYS A 4 3.53 20.13 -7.14
CA LYS A 4 2.25 20.30 -6.41
C LYS A 4 1.02 19.89 -7.22
N ILE A 5 1.06 20.01 -8.55
CA ILE A 5 -0.05 19.60 -9.40
C ILE A 5 -0.07 18.08 -9.54
N LYS A 6 1.10 17.45 -9.68
CA LYS A 6 1.23 15.98 -9.72
C LYS A 6 0.69 15.34 -8.44
N TYR A 7 1.05 15.86 -7.27
CA TYR A 7 0.57 15.32 -5.99
C TYR A 7 -0.95 15.44 -5.84
N ARG A 8 -1.55 16.55 -6.27
CA ARG A 8 -3.02 16.71 -6.25
C ARG A 8 -3.74 15.79 -7.22
N LEU A 9 -3.15 15.54 -8.39
CA LEU A 9 -3.70 14.59 -9.36
C LEU A 9 -3.65 13.17 -8.79
N LEU A 10 -2.51 12.79 -8.20
CA LEU A 10 -2.35 11.50 -7.53
C LEU A 10 -3.36 11.32 -6.39
N GLU A 11 -3.55 12.34 -5.55
CA GLU A 11 -4.55 12.30 -4.48
C GLU A 11 -5.97 12.06 -5.03
N SER A 12 -6.35 12.73 -6.13
CA SER A 12 -7.64 12.50 -6.78
C SER A 12 -7.77 11.10 -7.39
N GLU A 13 -6.71 10.57 -7.98
CA GLU A 13 -6.69 9.20 -8.50
C GLU A 13 -6.75 8.15 -7.38
N LEU A 14 -6.19 8.45 -6.20
CA LEU A 14 -6.17 7.54 -5.06
C LEU A 14 -7.42 7.64 -4.15
N ALA A 15 -8.13 8.76 -4.20
CA ALA A 15 -9.37 8.99 -3.45
C ALA A 15 -10.38 7.82 -3.51
N PRO A 16 -10.69 7.21 -4.68
CA PRO A 16 -11.61 6.07 -4.74
C PRO A 16 -11.07 4.81 -4.05
N TYR A 17 -9.75 4.64 -3.94
CA TYR A 17 -9.16 3.49 -3.27
C TYR A 17 -9.19 3.61 -1.75
N LYS A 18 -9.37 4.82 -1.20
CA LYS A 18 -9.36 5.08 0.25
C LYS A 18 -10.30 4.14 1.01
N LYS A 19 -11.46 3.81 0.45
CA LYS A 19 -12.41 2.89 1.07
C LYS A 19 -11.85 1.47 1.16
N ALA A 20 -11.36 0.94 0.05
CA ALA A 20 -10.76 -0.40 -0.01
C ALA A 20 -9.49 -0.50 0.85
N LEU A 21 -8.68 0.56 0.91
CA LEU A 21 -7.51 0.64 1.80
C LEU A 21 -7.92 0.60 3.27
N GLY A 22 -8.96 1.32 3.66
CA GLY A 22 -9.51 1.26 5.01
C GLY A 22 -9.99 -0.14 5.37
N GLU A 23 -10.83 -0.74 4.51
CA GLU A 23 -11.33 -2.12 4.72
C GLU A 23 -10.19 -3.15 4.82
N ALA A 24 -9.16 -3.00 3.99
CA ALA A 24 -7.98 -3.87 4.06
C ALA A 24 -7.15 -3.64 5.34
N ALA A 25 -6.97 -2.40 5.78
CA ALA A 25 -6.28 -2.08 7.04
C ALA A 25 -7.03 -2.66 8.24
N ASP A 26 -8.34 -2.41 8.32
CA ASP A 26 -9.20 -2.98 9.37
C ASP A 26 -9.09 -4.51 9.37
N THR A 27 -9.10 -5.16 8.20
CA THR A 27 -8.95 -6.61 8.11
C THR A 27 -7.59 -7.09 8.61
N VAL A 28 -6.48 -6.42 8.24
CA VAL A 28 -5.13 -6.81 8.68
C VAL A 28 -4.99 -6.71 10.20
N ILE A 29 -5.56 -5.66 10.79
CA ILE A 29 -5.51 -5.43 12.24
C ILE A 29 -6.47 -6.37 12.97
N ASP A 30 -7.72 -6.51 12.50
CA ASP A 30 -8.76 -7.36 13.12
C ASP A 30 -8.41 -8.85 13.05
N GLN A 31 -7.72 -9.27 12.00
CA GLN A 31 -7.24 -10.65 11.85
C GLN A 31 -5.90 -10.91 12.57
N ASP A 32 -5.39 -9.95 13.35
CA ASP A 32 -4.12 -10.05 14.09
C ASP A 32 -2.94 -10.40 13.14
N VAL A 33 -3.00 -9.96 11.88
CA VAL A 33 -1.99 -10.25 10.86
C VAL A 33 -0.77 -9.34 11.05
N SER A 34 -1.01 -8.07 11.37
CA SER A 34 0.04 -7.13 11.77
C SER A 34 -0.57 -5.85 12.35
N GLU A 35 0.13 -5.22 13.29
CA GLU A 35 -0.24 -3.91 13.82
C GLU A 35 0.09 -2.77 12.84
N TYR A 36 0.94 -3.04 11.84
CA TYR A 36 1.48 -2.06 10.91
C TYR A 36 1.21 -2.44 9.45
N PRO A 37 -0.03 -2.24 8.96
CA PRO A 37 -0.36 -2.46 7.54
C PRO A 37 0.37 -1.45 6.65
N ILE A 38 1.12 -1.96 5.67
CA ILE A 38 1.85 -1.18 4.67
C ILE A 38 1.15 -1.30 3.32
N PHE A 39 0.81 -0.16 2.71
CA PHE A 39 0.19 -0.11 1.39
C PHE A 39 1.20 0.24 0.31
N VAL A 40 1.40 -0.68 -0.63
CA VAL A 40 2.32 -0.50 -1.75
C VAL A 40 1.53 -0.15 -2.99
N VAL A 41 1.60 1.11 -3.41
CA VAL A 41 0.96 1.58 -4.65
C VAL A 41 1.96 1.48 -5.80
N HIS A 42 1.64 0.70 -6.82
CA HIS A 42 2.55 0.45 -7.94
C HIS A 42 1.82 0.39 -9.28
N GLN A 43 2.52 0.75 -10.35
CA GLN A 43 2.03 0.59 -11.72
C GLN A 43 2.58 -0.68 -12.38
N GLN A 44 3.74 -1.16 -11.96
CA GLN A 44 4.37 -2.37 -12.49
C GLN A 44 3.94 -3.59 -11.67
N GLN A 45 4.26 -4.81 -12.08
CA GLN A 45 3.98 -5.97 -11.24
C GLN A 45 4.98 -6.00 -10.08
N VAL A 46 4.48 -6.08 -8.85
CA VAL A 46 5.28 -6.13 -7.62
C VAL A 46 4.85 -7.34 -6.82
N ASP A 47 5.83 -8.15 -6.41
CA ASP A 47 5.63 -9.37 -5.63
C ASP A 47 5.89 -9.08 -4.14
N ILE A 48 5.13 -8.12 -3.61
CA ILE A 48 5.20 -7.70 -2.20
C ILE A 48 3.77 -7.55 -1.71
N GLY A 49 3.42 -8.24 -0.62
CA GLY A 49 2.07 -8.25 -0.08
C GLY A 49 1.06 -8.97 -0.96
N ILE A 50 -0.19 -8.77 -0.57
CA ILE A 50 -1.37 -9.34 -1.21
C ILE A 50 -2.02 -8.25 -2.07
N PRO A 51 -2.28 -8.50 -3.36
CA PRO A 51 -2.95 -7.52 -4.22
C PRO A 51 -4.40 -7.33 -3.78
N ILE A 52 -4.74 -6.09 -3.38
CA ILE A 52 -6.10 -5.69 -3.02
C ILE A 52 -6.80 -4.96 -4.15
N ILE A 53 -6.03 -4.21 -4.96
CA ILE A 53 -6.52 -3.45 -6.09
C ILE A 53 -5.64 -3.75 -7.29
N ASP A 54 -6.27 -4.16 -8.37
CA ASP A 54 -5.59 -4.53 -9.60
C ASP A 54 -5.95 -3.53 -10.69
N ARG A 55 -4.95 -2.82 -11.24
CA ARG A 55 -5.17 -1.81 -12.29
C ARG A 55 -5.85 -2.37 -13.53
N GLU A 56 -5.75 -3.68 -13.78
CA GLU A 56 -6.43 -4.33 -14.90
C GLU A 56 -7.92 -4.51 -14.64
N LYS A 57 -8.33 -4.53 -13.36
CA LYS A 57 -9.72 -4.71 -12.91
C LYS A 57 -10.41 -3.39 -12.56
N VAL A 58 -9.64 -2.33 -12.28
CA VAL A 58 -10.18 -0.99 -11.99
C VAL A 58 -9.90 -0.03 -13.15
N LYS A 59 -10.74 1.00 -13.32
CA LYS A 59 -10.49 2.08 -14.29
C LYS A 59 -9.41 3.06 -13.79
N GLY A 60 -8.27 2.53 -13.37
CA GLY A 60 -7.21 3.30 -12.77
C GLY A 60 -5.83 2.81 -13.19
N ASN A 61 -4.85 3.70 -13.11
CA ASN A 61 -3.47 3.39 -13.53
C ASN A 61 -2.66 2.68 -12.43
N TRP A 62 -3.25 2.51 -11.25
CA TRP A 62 -2.56 2.13 -10.02
C TRP A 62 -3.08 0.79 -9.50
N SER A 63 -2.17 -0.10 -9.16
CA SER A 63 -2.45 -1.29 -8.37
C SER A 63 -2.00 -1.03 -6.94
N VAL A 64 -2.67 -1.65 -5.99
CA VAL A 64 -2.30 -1.54 -4.58
C VAL A 64 -2.24 -2.92 -3.96
N ASN A 65 -1.14 -3.16 -3.27
CA ASN A 65 -0.95 -4.34 -2.44
C ASN A 65 -0.95 -3.93 -0.97
N VAL A 66 -1.49 -4.80 -0.13
CA VAL A 66 -1.37 -4.71 1.32
C VAL A 66 -0.29 -5.68 1.77
N SER A 67 0.70 -5.16 2.48
CA SER A 67 1.81 -5.91 3.08
C SER A 67 1.95 -5.48 4.53
N THR A 68 2.92 -6.04 5.24
CA THR A 68 3.16 -5.76 6.65
C THR A 68 4.61 -5.35 6.85
N LEU A 69 4.87 -4.64 7.95
CA LEU A 69 6.25 -4.27 8.32
C LEU A 69 7.13 -5.51 8.45
N GLU A 70 6.60 -6.59 9.04
CA GLU A 70 7.27 -7.88 9.18
C GLU A 70 7.66 -8.49 7.83
N GLU A 71 6.79 -8.40 6.82
CA GLU A 71 7.11 -8.88 5.47
C GLU A 71 8.19 -8.03 4.82
N PHE A 72 8.19 -6.72 5.05
CA PHE A 72 9.23 -5.82 4.55
C PHE A 72 10.61 -6.13 5.16
N VAL A 73 10.66 -6.47 6.45
CA VAL A 73 11.88 -6.92 7.12
C VAL A 73 12.32 -8.28 6.57
N THR A 74 11.38 -9.21 6.43
CA THR A 74 11.64 -10.56 5.89
C THR A 74 12.18 -10.51 4.46
N LYS A 75 11.66 -9.60 3.63
CA LYS A 75 12.13 -9.34 2.26
C LYS A 75 13.39 -8.45 2.19
N GLN A 76 13.97 -8.09 3.34
CA GLN A 76 15.14 -7.19 3.48
C GLN A 76 14.96 -5.83 2.77
N ILE A 77 13.72 -5.34 2.71
CA ILE A 77 13.39 -4.01 2.18
C ILE A 77 13.65 -2.95 3.26
N ILE A 78 13.36 -3.29 4.52
CA ILE A 78 13.63 -2.47 5.71
C ILE A 78 14.63 -3.23 6.57
N GLU A 79 15.61 -2.49 7.11
CA GLU A 79 16.54 -3.02 8.09
C GLU A 79 15.81 -3.23 9.42
N GLU A 80 15.98 -4.40 10.05
CA GLU A 80 15.32 -4.77 11.31
C GLU A 80 15.53 -3.69 12.40
N GLU A 81 16.70 -3.06 12.43
CA GLU A 81 17.06 -1.98 13.37
C GLU A 81 16.19 -0.72 13.23
N LYS A 82 15.52 -0.52 12.08
CA LYS A 82 14.63 0.63 11.82
C LYS A 82 13.16 0.33 12.09
N VAL A 83 12.83 -0.92 12.39
CA VAL A 83 11.46 -1.34 12.70
C VAL A 83 10.97 -0.65 13.96
N GLU A 84 11.85 -0.47 14.95
CA GLU A 84 11.53 0.19 16.22
C GLU A 84 11.22 1.70 16.08
N GLU A 85 11.48 2.31 14.91
CA GLU A 85 11.19 3.72 14.64
C GLU A 85 9.78 3.99 14.06
N PHE A 86 8.99 2.95 13.78
CA PHE A 86 7.64 3.04 13.18
C PHE A 86 6.51 2.89 14.20
#